data_AF-A0A2S1QDW4-F1
#
_entry.id   AF-A0A2S1QDW4-F1
#
_cell.length_a   1.000
_cell.length_b   1.000
_cell.length_c   1.000
_cell.angle_alpha   90.00
_cell.angle_beta   90.00
_cell.angle_gamma   90.00
#
_symmetry.space_group_name_H-M   'P 1'
#
loop_
_entity.id
_entity.type
_entity.pdbx_description
1 polymer ?
#
loop_
_entity_poly.entity_id
_entity_poly.type
_entity_poly.pdbx_seq_one_letter_code
_entity_poly.pdbx_strand_id
1 'polypeptide(L)'
;MQWPVNHNTKMSRVHRFISQLNDYELAFFAKFKLLTFMKETQSEIKEYLAERNMSESKIEKLTFEDRRDKFKDNRIRCSRCQSTKIRMEKVEWTNTTDEFDISALDSLSGKATYKDKIICNVCGLWLTDPNNEKGKSIWNSIWNYISEVISRI
;
A
#
# COMPACT_ATOMS: atom_id res chain seq x y z
N MET A 1 10.43 16.58 -44.15
CA MET A 1 9.16 17.09 -43.57
C MET A 1 8.83 16.22 -42.38
N GLN A 2 9.17 16.66 -41.17
CA GLN A 2 8.90 15.95 -39.93
C GLN A 2 7.48 16.32 -39.48
N TRP A 3 6.59 15.34 -39.35
CA TRP A 3 5.26 15.56 -38.77
C TRP A 3 5.39 15.80 -37.26
N PRO A 4 4.64 16.75 -36.67
CA PRO A 4 4.67 16.97 -35.24
C PRO A 4 4.05 15.77 -34.52
N VAL A 5 4.82 15.15 -33.63
CA VAL A 5 4.34 14.09 -32.73
C VAL A 5 3.40 14.76 -31.73
N ASN A 6 2.10 14.57 -31.94
CA ASN A 6 1.06 15.10 -31.08
C ASN A 6 0.95 14.19 -29.85
N HIS A 7 1.73 14.46 -28.81
CA HIS A 7 1.59 13.81 -27.50
C HIS A 7 0.32 14.32 -26.82
N ASN A 8 -0.83 13.77 -27.23
CA ASN A 8 -2.06 13.88 -26.47
C ASN A 8 -1.98 12.86 -25.33
N THR A 9 -1.18 13.17 -24.30
CA THR A 9 -0.85 12.30 -23.18
C THR A 9 -2.06 12.13 -22.28
N LYS A 10 -2.85 11.08 -22.53
CA LYS A 10 -3.80 10.58 -21.55
C LYS A 10 -3.00 10.15 -20.32
N MET A 11 -3.02 10.95 -19.25
CA MET A 11 -2.35 10.62 -17.99
C MET A 11 -2.82 9.24 -17.50
N SER A 12 -1.89 8.30 -17.39
CA SER A 12 -2.18 6.96 -16.90
C SER A 12 -2.65 7.03 -15.43
N ARG A 13 -3.45 6.04 -15.00
CA ARG A 13 -3.89 5.96 -13.58
C ARG A 13 -2.71 5.93 -12.61
N VAL A 14 -1.61 5.31 -13.04
CA VAL A 14 -0.35 5.25 -12.30
C VAL A 14 0.27 6.64 -12.18
N HIS A 15 0.38 7.37 -13.29
CA HIS A 15 0.92 8.74 -13.29
C HIS A 15 0.15 9.67 -12.33
N ARG A 16 -1.19 9.58 -12.34
CA ARG A 16 -2.05 10.34 -11.42
C ARG A 16 -1.83 9.97 -9.94
N PHE A 17 -1.48 8.72 -9.65
CA PHE A 17 -1.20 8.29 -8.28
C PHE A 17 0.20 8.75 -7.83
N ILE A 18 1.24 8.54 -8.64
CA ILE A 18 2.61 8.91 -8.29
C ILE A 18 2.80 10.42 -8.18
N SER A 19 1.98 11.22 -8.86
CA SER A 19 2.00 12.68 -8.71
C SER A 19 1.51 13.19 -7.36
N GLN A 20 0.76 12.37 -6.62
CA GLN A 20 0.28 12.69 -5.27
C GLN A 20 1.25 12.25 -4.16
N LEU A 21 2.37 11.62 -4.53
CA LEU A 21 3.38 11.17 -3.59
C LEU A 21 4.40 12.28 -3.32
N ASN A 22 4.74 12.50 -2.05
CA ASN A 22 5.92 13.29 -1.73
C ASN A 22 7.21 12.49 -2.02
N ASP A 23 8.36 13.16 -2.06
CA ASP A 23 9.64 12.51 -2.41
C ASP A 23 9.98 11.29 -1.54
N TYR A 24 9.63 11.33 -0.24
CA TYR A 24 9.84 10.21 0.67
C TYR A 24 8.95 9.02 0.30
N GLU A 25 7.65 9.24 0.11
CA GLU A 25 6.72 8.20 -0.35
C GLU A 25 7.13 7.67 -1.73
N LEU A 26 7.56 8.55 -2.63
CA LEU A 26 7.98 8.19 -3.98
C LEU A 26 9.24 7.31 -3.96
N ALA A 27 10.18 7.53 -3.03
CA ALA A 27 11.32 6.66 -2.83
C ALA A 27 10.90 5.24 -2.40
N PHE A 28 9.98 5.11 -1.46
CA PHE A 28 9.45 3.80 -1.06
C PHE A 28 8.65 3.13 -2.18
N PHE A 29 7.88 3.89 -2.96
CA PHE A 29 7.19 3.38 -4.12
C PHE A 29 8.18 2.82 -5.16
N ALA A 30 9.20 3.59 -5.51
CA ALA A 30 10.24 3.18 -6.45
C ALA A 30 10.96 1.92 -5.97
N LYS A 31 11.35 1.87 -4.69
CA LYS A 31 12.11 0.74 -4.13
C LYS A 31 11.31 -0.56 -4.03
N PHE A 32 10.03 -0.50 -3.65
CA PHE A 32 9.26 -1.70 -3.32
C PHE A 32 8.18 -2.09 -4.33
N LYS A 33 7.68 -1.14 -5.14
CA LYS A 33 6.57 -1.41 -6.08
C LYS A 33 6.96 -1.30 -7.54
N LEU A 34 8.01 -0.58 -7.91
CA LEU A 34 8.36 -0.39 -9.33
C LEU A 34 8.44 -1.71 -10.08
N LEU A 35 9.15 -2.69 -9.54
CA LEU A 35 9.36 -3.99 -10.17
C LEU A 35 8.10 -4.87 -10.25
N THR A 36 7.00 -4.51 -9.56
CA THR A 36 5.74 -5.25 -9.64
C THR A 36 4.90 -4.88 -10.86
N PHE A 37 5.26 -3.82 -11.58
CA PHE A 37 4.56 -3.38 -12.79
C PHE A 37 5.12 -4.01 -14.06
N MET A 38 4.36 -3.97 -15.16
CA MET A 38 4.84 -4.38 -16.49
C MET A 38 5.94 -3.43 -16.98
N LYS A 39 6.85 -3.93 -17.83
CA LYS A 39 8.04 -3.18 -18.29
C LYS A 39 7.71 -1.80 -18.87
N GLU A 40 6.66 -1.69 -19.67
CA GLU A 40 6.21 -0.41 -20.24
C GLU A 40 5.86 0.60 -19.15
N THR A 41 5.04 0.20 -18.18
CA THR A 41 4.70 1.03 -17.01
C THR A 41 5.91 1.33 -16.14
N GLN A 42 6.86 0.41 -16.02
CA GLN A 42 8.12 0.68 -15.31
C GLN A 42 8.91 1.80 -15.99
N SER A 43 8.99 1.81 -17.32
CA SER A 43 9.65 2.87 -18.07
C SER A 43 8.98 4.23 -17.84
N GLU A 44 7.65 4.30 -17.92
CA GLU A 44 6.89 5.53 -17.61
C GLU A 44 7.18 6.05 -16.20
N ILE A 45 7.20 5.15 -15.21
CA ILE A 45 7.51 5.53 -13.82
C ILE A 45 8.96 6.01 -13.71
N LYS A 46 9.92 5.35 -14.37
CA LYS A 46 11.34 5.74 -14.33
C LYS A 46 11.58 7.10 -14.94
N GLU A 47 10.89 7.43 -16.03
CA GLU A 47 10.91 8.77 -16.62
C GLU A 47 10.40 9.82 -15.62
N TYR A 48 9.25 9.56 -14.99
CA TYR A 48 8.72 10.44 -13.95
C TYR A 48 9.67 10.61 -12.75
N LEU A 49 10.34 9.54 -12.33
CA LEU A 49 11.34 9.59 -11.27
C LEU A 49 12.55 10.45 -11.67
N ALA A 50 13.00 10.34 -12.92
CA ALA A 50 14.09 11.15 -13.45
C ALA A 50 13.71 12.65 -13.51
N GLU A 51 12.50 12.97 -13.98
CA GLU A 51 11.96 14.34 -13.98
C GLU A 51 11.90 14.96 -12.57
N ARG A 52 11.61 14.13 -11.55
CA ARG A 52 11.60 14.51 -10.13
C ARG A 52 12.98 14.49 -9.46
N ASN A 53 14.05 14.27 -10.23
CA ASN A 53 15.41 14.14 -9.72
C ASN A 53 15.52 13.08 -8.58
N MET A 54 14.85 11.94 -8.79
CA MET A 54 14.86 10.79 -7.88
C MET A 54 15.92 9.77 -8.34
N SER A 55 17.19 10.10 -8.11
CA SER A 55 18.30 9.17 -8.34
C SER A 55 18.22 7.96 -7.41
N GLU A 56 18.88 6.87 -7.80
CA GLU A 56 19.01 5.67 -6.98
C GLU A 56 19.59 5.99 -5.59
N SER A 57 20.66 6.79 -5.54
CA SER A 57 21.26 7.25 -4.29
C SER A 57 20.30 8.06 -3.40
N LYS A 58 19.46 8.92 -3.99
CA LYS A 58 18.45 9.68 -3.24
C LYS A 58 17.36 8.75 -2.70
N ILE A 59 16.93 7.78 -3.50
CA ILE A 59 15.95 6.77 -3.09
C ILE A 59 16.49 5.93 -1.93
N GLU A 60 17.74 5.46 -2.03
CA GLU A 60 18.39 4.69 -0.97
C GLU A 60 18.47 5.48 0.33
N LYS A 61 18.97 6.73 0.26
CA LYS A 61 19.03 7.62 1.42
C LYS A 61 17.66 7.80 2.08
N LEU A 62 16.64 8.15 1.31
CA LEU A 62 15.29 8.37 1.84
C LEU A 62 14.67 7.11 2.44
N THR A 63 15.02 5.93 1.92
CA THR A 63 14.48 4.65 2.44
C THR A 63 15.24 4.11 3.65
N PHE A 64 16.42 4.66 3.95
CA PHE A 64 17.16 4.36 5.18
C PHE A 64 16.79 5.30 6.33
N GLU A 65 16.30 6.50 6.04
CA GLU A 65 15.84 7.46 7.05
C GLU A 65 14.58 6.99 7.77
N ASP A 66 14.69 6.78 9.08
CA ASP A 66 13.53 6.66 9.95
C ASP A 66 12.98 8.06 10.30
N ARG A 67 11.68 8.25 10.09
CA ARG A 67 10.97 9.52 10.33
C ARG A 67 9.81 9.37 11.30
N ARG A 68 9.74 8.27 12.08
CA ARG A 68 8.63 8.01 13.02
C ARG A 68 8.44 9.14 14.03
N ASP A 69 9.53 9.73 14.48
CA ASP A 69 9.58 10.86 15.41
C ASP A 69 9.00 12.17 14.87
N LYS A 70 8.86 12.31 13.55
CA LYS A 70 8.36 13.52 12.89
C LYS A 70 6.84 13.62 12.86
N PHE A 71 6.13 12.56 13.22
CA PHE A 71 4.67 12.52 13.19
C PHE A 71 4.13 12.57 14.63
N LYS A 72 3.48 13.67 14.97
CA LYS A 72 2.74 13.84 16.24
C LYS A 72 1.22 13.81 16.01
N ASP A 73 0.80 13.05 15.00
CA ASP A 73 -0.61 12.81 14.74
C ASP A 73 -0.97 11.37 15.09
N ASN A 74 -2.26 11.14 15.31
CA ASN A 74 -2.73 9.80 15.63
C ASN A 74 -2.97 8.96 14.36
N ARG A 75 -2.66 9.45 13.15
CA ARG A 75 -3.10 8.80 11.91
C ARG A 75 -2.47 7.40 11.75
N ILE A 76 -3.24 6.46 11.19
CA ILE A 76 -2.73 5.14 10.80
C ILE A 76 -1.72 5.32 9.69
N ARG A 77 -0.54 4.73 9.89
CA ARG A 77 0.59 4.84 8.98
C ARG A 77 1.16 3.46 8.70
N CYS A 78 1.64 3.27 7.47
CA CYS A 78 2.35 2.07 7.11
C CYS A 78 3.60 1.90 7.97
N SER A 79 3.81 0.74 8.58
CA SER A 79 4.97 0.47 9.43
C SER A 79 6.32 0.56 8.69
N ARG A 80 6.32 0.41 7.36
CA ARG A 80 7.54 0.50 6.52
C ARG A 80 7.80 1.90 6.00
N CYS A 81 6.83 2.53 5.35
CA CYS A 81 7.02 3.82 4.66
C CYS A 81 6.30 5.00 5.33
N GLN A 82 5.63 4.77 6.46
CA GLN A 82 4.99 5.78 7.31
C GLN A 82 3.91 6.64 6.61
N SER A 83 3.54 6.25 5.38
CA SER A 83 2.46 6.88 4.61
C SER A 83 1.10 6.52 5.18
N THR A 84 0.19 7.48 5.12
CA THR A 84 -1.24 7.31 5.44
C THR A 84 -2.04 6.80 4.23
N LYS A 85 -1.42 6.61 3.07
CA LYS A 85 -2.07 6.10 1.84
C LYS A 85 -2.27 4.59 1.94
N ILE A 86 -3.21 4.21 2.79
CA ILE A 86 -3.57 2.82 3.11
C ILE A 86 -4.90 2.50 2.41
N ARG A 87 -5.01 1.28 1.88
CA ARG A 87 -6.22 0.73 1.28
C ARG A 87 -6.75 -0.38 2.16
N MET A 88 -8.04 -0.30 2.48
CA MET A 88 -8.78 -1.33 3.19
C MET A 88 -9.79 -1.95 2.23
N GLU A 89 -9.85 -3.27 2.18
CA GLU A 89 -10.78 -4.04 1.37
C GLU A 89 -11.36 -5.18 2.18
N LYS A 90 -12.65 -5.47 2.01
CA LYS A 90 -13.24 -6.69 2.58
C LYS A 90 -12.93 -7.86 1.67
N VAL A 91 -12.37 -8.92 2.23
CA VAL A 91 -12.09 -10.17 1.52
C VAL A 91 -12.78 -11.31 2.24
N GLU A 92 -13.25 -12.28 1.45
CA GLU A 92 -13.77 -13.52 2.00
C GLU A 92 -12.67 -14.23 2.78
N TRP A 93 -13.01 -14.63 4.00
CA TRP A 93 -12.10 -15.29 4.90
C TRP A 93 -12.17 -16.79 4.69
N THR A 94 -11.03 -17.39 4.35
CA THR A 94 -10.93 -18.78 3.91
C THR A 94 -9.94 -19.60 4.74
N ASN A 95 -9.35 -19.02 5.79
CA ASN A 95 -8.39 -19.74 6.62
C ASN A 95 -9.14 -20.53 7.71
N THR A 96 -9.11 -21.85 7.61
CA THR A 96 -9.87 -22.80 8.45
C THR A 96 -8.99 -23.57 9.44
N THR A 97 -7.78 -23.07 9.75
CA THR A 97 -6.82 -23.82 10.58
C THR A 97 -7.03 -23.73 12.09
N ASP A 98 -7.95 -22.90 12.59
CA ASP A 98 -8.27 -22.90 14.02
C ASP A 98 -9.45 -23.84 14.30
N GLU A 99 -9.17 -24.87 15.10
CA GLU A 99 -10.14 -25.86 15.58
C GLU A 99 -11.33 -25.15 16.23
N PHE A 100 -12.55 -25.48 15.73
CA PHE A 100 -13.85 -24.90 16.10
C PHE A 100 -14.08 -23.46 15.63
N ASP A 101 -14.38 -23.30 14.34
CA ASP A 101 -14.63 -21.99 13.76
C ASP A 101 -15.96 -21.91 13.02
N ILE A 102 -16.66 -20.80 13.23
CA ILE A 102 -17.99 -20.48 12.72
C ILE A 102 -18.02 -20.57 11.18
N SER A 103 -16.87 -20.46 10.52
CA SER A 103 -16.66 -20.63 9.07
C SER A 103 -17.06 -22.01 8.53
N ALA A 104 -16.93 -23.09 9.31
CA ALA A 104 -17.39 -24.42 8.91
C ALA A 104 -18.92 -24.53 8.92
N LEU A 105 -19.58 -23.86 9.88
CA LEU A 105 -21.04 -23.78 9.98
C LEU A 105 -21.62 -22.83 8.91
N ASP A 106 -20.89 -21.76 8.60
CA ASP A 106 -21.22 -20.78 7.57
C ASP A 106 -21.07 -21.38 6.15
N SER A 107 -20.03 -22.17 5.88
CA SER A 107 -19.90 -22.93 4.63
C SER A 107 -21.01 -23.98 4.44
N LEU A 108 -21.51 -24.60 5.51
CA LEU A 108 -22.66 -25.50 5.47
C LEU A 108 -24.01 -24.77 5.31
N SER A 109 -24.08 -23.48 5.69
CA SER A 109 -25.26 -22.63 5.56
C SER A 109 -25.21 -21.65 4.37
N GLY A 110 -24.13 -21.69 3.57
CA GLY A 110 -23.93 -20.84 2.39
C GLY A 110 -23.58 -19.38 2.70
N LYS A 111 -23.13 -19.06 3.92
CA LYS A 111 -22.73 -17.70 4.32
C LYS A 111 -21.22 -17.53 4.20
N ALA A 112 -20.80 -16.46 3.55
CA ALA A 112 -19.39 -16.07 3.48
C ALA A 112 -19.08 -15.09 4.62
N THR A 113 -18.07 -15.41 5.44
CA THR A 113 -17.51 -14.47 6.42
C THR A 113 -16.48 -13.58 5.71
N TYR A 114 -16.60 -12.26 5.88
CA TYR A 114 -15.67 -11.29 5.29
C TYR A 114 -14.83 -10.62 6.39
N LYS A 115 -13.52 -10.51 6.16
CA LYS A 115 -12.58 -9.78 7.03
C LYS A 115 -11.89 -8.66 6.26
N ASP A 116 -11.44 -7.64 6.99
CA ASP A 116 -10.70 -6.54 6.39
C ASP A 116 -9.28 -6.98 6.03
N LYS A 117 -8.84 -6.59 4.84
CA LYS A 117 -7.49 -6.68 4.30
C LYS A 117 -6.94 -5.27 4.15
N ILE A 118 -5.75 -5.03 4.70
CA ILE A 118 -5.18 -3.68 4.78
C ILE A 118 -3.81 -3.69 4.11
N ILE A 119 -3.64 -2.87 3.07
CA ILE A 119 -2.39 -2.76 2.29
C ILE A 119 -1.98 -1.29 2.17
N CYS A 120 -0.68 -1.02 2.25
CA CYS A 120 -0.11 0.27 1.89
C CYS A 120 -0.03 0.47 0.37
N ASN A 121 -0.69 1.50 -0.17
CA ASN A 121 -0.65 1.79 -1.61
C ASN A 121 0.73 2.27 -2.10
N VAL A 122 1.58 2.77 -1.19
CA VAL A 122 2.92 3.29 -1.51
C VAL A 122 3.95 2.17 -1.62
N CYS A 123 4.15 1.37 -0.57
CA CYS A 123 5.21 0.34 -0.57
C CYS A 123 4.69 -1.09 -0.77
N GLY A 124 3.37 -1.28 -0.87
CA GLY A 124 2.75 -2.60 -1.09
C GLY A 124 2.76 -3.51 0.13
N LEU A 125 3.21 -3.03 1.30
CA LEU A 125 3.20 -3.81 2.52
C LEU A 125 1.76 -4.13 2.94
N TRP A 126 1.50 -5.41 3.17
CA TRP A 126 0.29 -5.90 3.81
C TRP A 126 0.44 -5.63 5.31
N LEU A 127 -0.43 -4.76 5.82
CA LEU A 127 -0.54 -4.52 7.26
C LEU A 127 -1.43 -5.59 7.90
N THR A 128 -2.34 -6.14 7.10
CA THR A 128 -3.34 -7.13 7.48
C THR A 128 -3.60 -8.05 6.30
N ASP A 129 -3.42 -9.36 6.49
CA ASP A 129 -3.84 -10.40 5.56
C ASP A 129 -4.64 -11.47 6.31
N PRO A 130 -5.98 -11.44 6.26
CA PRO A 130 -6.82 -12.37 7.03
C PRO A 130 -6.67 -13.84 6.57
N ASN A 131 -6.11 -14.09 5.39
CA ASN A 131 -5.98 -15.44 4.83
C ASN A 131 -4.54 -15.97 4.88
N ASN A 132 -3.58 -15.20 5.41
CA ASN A 132 -2.18 -15.60 5.44
C ASN A 132 -1.44 -14.94 6.62
N GLU A 133 -1.89 -15.21 7.85
CA GLU A 133 -1.38 -14.66 9.12
C GLU A 133 0.08 -15.05 9.46
N LYS A 134 0.97 -15.20 8.48
CA LYS A 134 2.41 -15.43 8.69
C LYS A 134 3.21 -14.15 8.95
N GLY A 135 2.57 -12.99 9.12
CA GLY A 135 3.20 -11.70 9.43
C GLY A 135 2.92 -11.21 10.85
N LYS A 136 3.70 -11.69 11.82
CA LYS A 136 3.57 -11.40 13.26
C LYS A 136 3.75 -9.90 13.64
N SER A 137 3.02 -9.51 14.70
CA SER A 137 3.42 -8.57 15.77
C SER A 137 3.18 -7.05 15.66
N ILE A 138 2.69 -6.49 14.55
CA ILE A 138 2.39 -5.02 14.48
C ILE A 138 0.90 -4.72 14.73
N TRP A 139 0.07 -5.76 14.81
CA TRP A 139 -1.38 -5.67 14.76
C TRP A 139 -2.07 -5.04 15.98
N ASN A 140 -1.60 -5.33 17.19
CA ASN A 140 -2.31 -4.89 18.41
C ASN A 140 -2.38 -3.36 18.52
N SER A 141 -1.35 -2.64 18.06
CA SER A 141 -1.34 -1.17 18.11
C SER A 141 -2.19 -0.54 17.00
N ILE A 142 -2.37 -1.21 15.87
CA ILE A 142 -3.14 -0.68 14.73
C ILE A 142 -4.64 -0.89 14.94
N TRP A 143 -5.05 -2.05 15.48
CA TRP A 143 -6.47 -2.36 15.75
C TRP A 143 -7.09 -1.44 16.80
N ASN A 144 -6.40 -1.19 17.91
CA ASN A 144 -6.88 -0.30 18.97
C ASN A 144 -7.17 1.11 18.45
N TYR A 145 -6.38 1.57 17.47
CA TYR A 145 -6.59 2.88 16.88
C TYR A 145 -7.72 2.88 15.82
N ILE A 146 -7.82 1.84 14.99
CA ILE A 146 -8.93 1.70 14.02
C ILE A 146 -10.27 1.62 14.75
N SER A 147 -10.37 0.80 15.80
CA SER A 147 -11.60 0.68 16.58
C SER A 147 -11.99 1.99 17.26
N GLU A 148 -11.02 2.74 17.80
CA GLU A 148 -11.26 4.08 18.36
C GLU A 148 -11.76 5.10 17.32
N VAL A 149 -11.22 5.09 16.10
CA VAL A 149 -11.64 6.02 15.04
C VAL A 149 -13.02 5.65 14.50
N ILE A 150 -13.29 4.36 14.27
CA ILE A 150 -14.61 3.89 13.82
C ILE A 150 -15.67 4.14 14.88
N SER A 151 -15.34 4.02 16.17
CA SER A 151 -16.29 4.29 17.28
C SER A 151 -16.59 5.78 17.50
N ARG A 152 -15.87 6.69 16.81
CA ARG A 152 -16.04 8.14 16.91
C ARG A 152 -16.70 8.78 15.68
N ILE A 153 -17.12 7.96 14.71
CA ILE A 153 -17.90 8.33 13.53
C ILE A 153 -19.32 7.82 13.72
#